data_AF-A0A950T1B1-F1
#
_entry.id   AF-A0A950T1B1-F1
#
_cell.length_a   1.000
_cell.length_b   1.000
_cell.length_c   1.000
_cell.angle_alpha   90.00
_cell.angle_beta   90.00
_cell.angle_gamma   90.00
#
_symmetry.space_group_name_H-M   'P 1'
#
loop_
_entity.id
_entity.type
_entity.pdbx_description
1 polymer ?
#
loop_
_entity_poly.entity_id
_entity_poly.type
_entity_poly.pdbx_seq_one_letter_code
_entity_poly.pdbx_strand_id
1 'polypeptide(L)'
;MPRASWSGFLRLSLVSCPVALVPATTEAKRIRFNQLNSETGNRVQQQLIDSQTGEVVDRDQIVKGYEYERGRYVTIEDDELKALQIESSKIIDLERFVDRDEVDPVYLDTPYYVYPDGDLAAETFRVIGEAMEHKSKVGLGRVTMSGRERLVLVEPRGSGLVMSMVRSADEVRPAEFGPPPKDEIDPDMVAIAETIIDRRSGPFEPTTFHDR
;
A
#
# COMPACT_ATOMS: atom_id res chain seq x y z
N MET A 1 13.96 -16.93 -2.15
CA MET A 1 12.72 -16.11 -2.27
C MET A 1 12.70 -15.12 -1.12
N PRO A 2 12.29 -13.86 -1.34
CA PRO A 2 12.12 -12.92 -0.24
C PRO A 2 11.06 -13.45 0.75
N ARG A 3 11.18 -13.14 2.03
CA ARG A 3 10.29 -13.68 3.08
C ARG A 3 8.86 -13.16 2.85
N ALA A 4 7.89 -14.07 2.80
CA ALA A 4 6.48 -13.70 2.73
C ALA A 4 6.10 -12.85 3.95
N SER A 5 5.43 -11.74 3.67
CA SER A 5 4.89 -10.83 4.69
C SER A 5 3.50 -11.26 5.15
N TRP A 6 2.77 -11.98 4.30
CA TRP A 6 1.41 -12.48 4.54
C TRP A 6 1.17 -13.74 3.70
N SER A 7 0.32 -14.64 4.18
CA SER A 7 -0.15 -15.82 3.46
C SER A 7 -1.66 -16.00 3.66
N GLY A 8 -2.34 -16.54 2.65
CA GLY A 8 -3.79 -16.69 2.66
C GLY A 8 -4.30 -17.26 1.34
N PHE A 9 -5.51 -16.87 0.94
CA PHE A 9 -6.15 -17.36 -0.27
C PHE A 9 -6.57 -16.20 -1.18
N LEU A 10 -6.33 -16.33 -2.49
CA LEU A 10 -6.94 -15.51 -3.52
C LEU A 10 -8.25 -16.16 -3.95
N ARG A 11 -9.37 -15.47 -3.74
CA ARG A 11 -10.70 -15.92 -4.11
C ARG A 11 -11.20 -15.15 -5.33
N LEU A 12 -11.66 -15.91 -6.32
CA LEU A 12 -12.37 -15.42 -7.49
C LEU A 12 -13.71 -16.16 -7.56
N SER A 13 -14.78 -15.53 -7.07
CA SER A 13 -16.09 -16.17 -6.93
C SER A 13 -16.00 -17.49 -6.13
N LEU A 14 -16.14 -18.65 -6.78
CA LEU A 14 -16.05 -19.98 -6.15
C LEU A 14 -14.65 -20.61 -6.20
N VAL A 15 -13.71 -20.01 -6.93
CA VAL A 15 -12.35 -20.52 -7.06
C VAL A 15 -11.50 -19.93 -5.94
N SER A 16 -10.81 -20.78 -5.19
CA SER A 16 -9.90 -20.38 -4.12
C SER A 16 -8.50 -20.93 -4.38
N CYS A 17 -7.50 -20.06 -4.32
CA CYS A 17 -6.11 -20.39 -4.59
C CYS A 17 -5.23 -19.96 -3.42
N PRO A 18 -4.50 -20.87 -2.74
CA PRO A 18 -3.50 -20.48 -1.75
C PRO A 18 -2.44 -19.55 -2.36
N VAL A 19 -2.13 -18.45 -1.68
CA VAL A 19 -1.16 -17.44 -2.13
C VAL A 19 -0.35 -16.85 -0.98
N ALA A 20 0.83 -16.34 -1.31
CA ALA A 20 1.70 -15.59 -0.43
C ALA A 20 1.99 -14.19 -0.99
N LEU A 21 2.04 -13.20 -0.12
CA LEU A 21 2.36 -11.80 -0.47
C LEU A 21 3.77 -11.44 -0.02
N VAL A 22 4.52 -10.87 -0.95
CA VAL A 22 5.86 -10.34 -0.72
C VAL A 22 5.88 -8.86 -1.11
N PRO A 23 6.37 -7.94 -0.27
CA PRO A 23 6.48 -6.53 -0.66
C PRO A 23 7.29 -6.37 -1.95
N ALA A 24 6.76 -5.62 -2.93
CA ALA A 24 7.45 -5.40 -4.19
C ALA A 24 8.57 -4.34 -4.08
N THR A 25 8.53 -3.53 -3.03
CA THR A 25 9.54 -2.52 -2.70
C THR A 25 10.35 -2.93 -1.47
N THR A 26 11.62 -2.55 -1.42
CA THR A 26 12.49 -2.76 -0.25
C THR A 26 13.03 -1.45 0.28
N GLU A 27 13.03 -1.30 1.61
CA GLU A 27 13.69 -0.19 2.29
C GLU A 27 15.16 -0.48 2.62
N ALA A 28 15.71 -1.62 2.19
CA ALA A 28 17.05 -2.07 2.60
C ALA A 28 18.18 -1.07 2.32
N LYS A 29 18.00 -0.15 1.36
CA LYS A 29 18.97 0.90 1.04
C LYS A 29 18.75 2.22 1.79
N ARG A 30 17.69 2.38 2.58
CA ARG A 30 17.50 3.59 3.40
C ARG A 30 18.56 3.62 4.51
N ILE A 31 19.42 4.64 4.48
CA ILE A 31 20.35 4.93 5.58
C ILE A 31 19.51 5.23 6.82
N ARG A 32 19.57 4.38 7.83
CA ARG A 32 18.91 4.59 9.12
C ARG A 32 19.89 5.27 10.07
N PHE A 33 19.55 6.47 10.51
CA PHE A 33 20.31 7.18 11.53
C PHE A 33 19.84 6.72 12.91
N ASN A 34 20.79 6.43 13.80
CA ASN A 34 20.51 6.24 15.21
C ASN A 34 20.61 7.60 15.92
N GLN A 35 19.73 7.86 16.89
CA GLN A 35 19.87 9.01 17.77
C GLN A 35 21.02 8.77 18.74
N LEU A 36 22.04 9.63 18.68
CA LEU A 36 23.19 9.60 19.57
C LEU A 36 23.19 10.83 20.46
N ASN A 37 23.60 10.67 21.70
CA ASN A 37 23.92 11.80 22.57
C ASN A 37 25.15 12.51 21.99
N SER A 38 25.05 13.81 21.73
CA SER A 38 26.08 14.58 21.01
C SER A 38 27.41 14.70 21.75
N GLU A 39 27.39 14.63 23.09
CA GLU A 39 28.58 14.79 23.92
C GLU A 39 29.31 13.45 24.13
N THR A 40 28.56 12.35 24.24
CA THR A 40 29.11 11.03 24.60
C THR A 40 29.18 10.07 23.41
N GLY A 41 28.47 10.34 22.31
CA GLY A 41 28.36 9.44 21.15
C GLY A 41 27.52 8.19 21.39
N ASN A 42 26.96 8.02 22.59
CA ASN A 42 26.20 6.83 22.96
C ASN A 42 24.78 6.85 22.37
N ARG A 43 24.22 5.67 22.07
CA ARG A 43 22.83 5.54 21.61
C ARG A 43 21.85 6.01 22.70
N VAL A 44 20.90 6.85 22.30
CA VAL A 44 19.80 7.27 23.16
C VAL A 44 18.72 6.19 23.16
N GLN A 45 18.14 5.91 24.34
CA GLN A 45 16.95 5.08 24.48
C GLN A 45 15.74 5.99 24.72
N GLN A 46 14.60 5.65 24.13
CA GLN A 46 13.34 6.33 24.37
C GLN A 46 12.60 5.64 25.51
N GLN A 47 12.09 6.43 26.45
CA GLN A 47 11.16 5.98 27.49
C GLN A 47 9.78 6.62 27.23
N LEU A 48 8.74 5.85 27.52
CA LEU A 48 7.36 6.32 27.48
C LEU A 48 7.05 6.84 28.89
N ILE A 49 6.57 8.07 28.99
CA ILE A 49 6.34 8.76 30.26
C ILE A 49 4.88 9.21 30.29
N ASP A 50 4.20 8.97 31.41
CA ASP A 50 2.83 9.45 31.62
C ASP A 50 2.82 10.99 31.68
N SER A 51 1.98 11.60 30.84
CA SER A 51 1.94 13.06 30.68
C SER A 51 1.44 13.83 31.91
N GLN A 52 0.74 13.17 32.84
CA GLN A 52 0.21 13.79 34.05
C GLN A 52 1.10 13.53 35.26
N THR A 53 1.61 12.30 35.42
CA THR A 53 2.41 11.93 36.59
C THR A 53 3.91 12.15 36.40
N GLY A 54 4.38 12.15 35.15
CA GLY A 54 5.81 12.23 34.82
C GLY A 54 6.58 10.93 35.09
N GLU A 55 5.88 9.84 35.41
CA GLU A 55 6.48 8.53 35.68
C GLU A 55 6.69 7.74 34.39
N VAL A 56 7.72 6.90 34.38
CA VAL A 56 8.00 5.99 33.26
C VAL A 56 6.94 4.89 33.25
N VAL A 57 6.36 4.64 32.09
CA VAL A 57 5.31 3.63 31.88
C VAL A 57 5.90 2.46 31.10
N ASP A 58 5.76 1.26 31.66
CA ASP A 58 6.16 0.03 30.99
C ASP A 58 5.17 -0.31 29.86
N ARG A 59 5.67 -0.97 28.81
CA ARG A 59 4.88 -1.22 27.59
C ARG A 59 3.63 -2.06 27.82
N ASP A 60 3.62 -2.93 28.80
CA ASP A 60 2.50 -3.78 29.19
C ASP A 60 1.38 -3.01 29.93
N GLN A 61 1.71 -1.84 30.47
CA GLN A 61 0.74 -0.94 31.11
C GLN A 61 0.08 0.04 30.12
N ILE A 62 0.48 0.00 28.84
CA ILE A 62 -0.03 0.92 27.82
C ILE A 62 -1.24 0.32 27.13
N VAL A 63 -2.36 1.02 27.23
CA VAL A 63 -3.61 0.70 26.52
C VAL A 63 -3.88 1.73 25.42
N LYS A 64 -4.69 1.35 24.43
CA LYS A 64 -5.12 2.27 23.37
C LYS A 64 -6.33 3.08 23.86
N GLY A 65 -6.26 4.39 23.74
CA GLY A 65 -7.38 5.30 24.01
C GLY A 65 -7.91 5.93 22.73
N TYR A 66 -9.23 6.00 22.57
CA TYR A 66 -9.89 6.81 21.53
C TYR A 66 -10.42 8.10 22.15
N GLU A 67 -9.99 9.26 21.65
CA GLU A 67 -10.44 10.57 22.11
C GLU A 67 -11.80 10.90 21.47
N TYR A 68 -12.86 10.91 22.28
CA TYR A 68 -14.22 11.24 21.81
C TYR A 68 -14.59 12.69 22.13
N GLU A 69 -13.90 13.31 23.07
CA GLU A 69 -14.00 14.72 23.43
C GLU A 69 -12.62 15.18 23.91
N ARG A 70 -12.29 16.46 23.75
CA ARG A 70 -10.97 17.00 24.09
C ARG A 70 -10.55 16.62 25.52
N GLY A 71 -9.49 15.81 25.64
CA GLY A 71 -8.95 15.31 26.91
C GLY A 71 -9.74 14.18 27.57
N ARG A 72 -10.75 13.60 26.89
CA ARG A 72 -11.51 12.44 27.36
C ARG A 72 -11.33 11.26 26.40
N TYR A 73 -10.88 10.15 26.97
CA TYR A 73 -10.53 8.94 26.23
C TYR A 73 -11.41 7.78 26.68
N VAL A 74 -11.84 6.96 25.73
CA VAL A 74 -12.32 5.60 26.01
C VAL A 74 -11.16 4.65 25.78
N THR A 75 -10.81 3.87 26.80
CA THR A 75 -9.83 2.79 26.68
C THR A 75 -10.45 1.64 25.90
N ILE A 76 -9.74 1.14 24.90
CA ILE A 76 -10.13 -0.02 24.13
C ILE A 76 -9.13 -1.12 24.46
N GLU A 77 -9.60 -2.21 25.08
CA GLU A 77 -8.73 -3.34 25.35
C GLU A 77 -8.35 -4.05 24.04
N ASP A 78 -7.14 -4.63 24.01
CA ASP A 78 -6.68 -5.37 22.82
C ASP A 78 -7.61 -6.56 22.50
N ASP A 79 -8.29 -7.13 23.50
CA ASP A 79 -9.23 -8.24 23.32
C ASP A 79 -10.61 -7.77 22.81
N GLU A 80 -11.08 -6.58 23.19
CA GLU A 80 -12.25 -5.94 22.56
C GLU A 80 -11.98 -5.59 21.09
N LEU A 81 -10.76 -5.11 20.81
CA LEU A 81 -10.27 -4.90 19.44
C LEU A 81 -10.24 -6.20 18.64
N LYS A 82 -9.80 -7.32 19.23
CA LYS A 82 -9.82 -8.64 18.58
C LYS A 82 -11.23 -9.20 18.40
N ALA A 83 -12.15 -8.94 19.33
CA ALA A 83 -13.55 -9.35 19.20
C ALA A 83 -14.30 -8.55 18.12
N LEU A 84 -13.91 -7.28 17.92
CA LEU A 84 -14.37 -6.44 16.81
C LEU A 84 -13.62 -6.69 15.50
N GLN A 85 -12.44 -7.32 15.56
CA GLN A 85 -11.77 -7.80 14.35
C GLN A 85 -12.67 -8.84 13.73
N ILE A 86 -13.33 -8.43 12.65
CA ILE A 86 -14.03 -9.28 11.69
C ILE A 86 -13.24 -10.58 11.60
N GLU A 87 -13.89 -11.73 11.82
CA GLU A 87 -13.36 -13.08 11.55
C GLU A 87 -13.11 -13.24 10.04
N SER A 88 -12.25 -12.39 9.50
CA SER A 88 -11.85 -12.47 8.13
C SER A 88 -10.74 -13.48 8.09
N SER A 89 -11.11 -14.67 7.66
CA SER A 89 -10.23 -15.57 6.91
C SER A 89 -9.24 -14.75 6.09
N LYS A 90 -7.95 -15.14 6.09
CA LYS A 90 -6.88 -14.50 5.32
C LYS A 90 -7.17 -14.68 3.83
N ILE A 91 -8.03 -13.83 3.28
CA ILE A 91 -8.55 -13.92 1.91
C ILE A 91 -8.33 -12.57 1.23
N ILE A 92 -7.89 -12.64 -0.02
CA ILE A 92 -7.98 -11.59 -1.02
C ILE A 92 -9.20 -11.94 -1.86
N ASP A 93 -10.30 -11.21 -1.73
CA ASP A 93 -11.54 -11.47 -2.44
C ASP A 93 -11.69 -10.53 -3.63
N LEU A 94 -11.67 -11.06 -4.85
CA LEU A 94 -11.85 -10.29 -6.08
C LEU A 94 -13.36 -10.15 -6.38
N GLU A 95 -13.85 -8.91 -6.35
CA GLU A 95 -15.28 -8.59 -6.43
C GLU A 95 -15.68 -8.03 -7.79
N ARG A 96 -14.78 -7.30 -8.46
CA ARG A 96 -15.07 -6.64 -9.73
C ARG A 96 -13.85 -6.62 -10.64
N PHE A 97 -14.08 -6.60 -11.94
CA PHE A 97 -13.03 -6.45 -12.94
C PHE A 97 -13.27 -5.17 -13.76
N VAL A 98 -12.25 -4.33 -13.89
CA VAL A 98 -12.30 -3.04 -14.59
C VAL A 98 -11.11 -2.92 -15.55
N ASP A 99 -11.16 -1.97 -16.48
CA ASP A 99 -9.98 -1.63 -17.27
C ASP A 99 -8.94 -0.93 -16.39
N ARG A 100 -7.65 -1.11 -16.71
CA ARG A 100 -6.56 -0.58 -15.88
C ARG A 100 -6.52 0.95 -15.83
N ASP A 101 -6.95 1.60 -16.90
CA ASP A 101 -7.01 3.05 -17.08
C ASP A 101 -8.19 3.71 -16.34
N GLU A 102 -9.22 2.95 -15.97
CA GLU A 102 -10.29 3.44 -15.10
C GLU A 102 -9.80 3.74 -13.66
N VAL A 103 -8.67 3.14 -13.26
CA VAL A 103 -8.12 3.30 -11.90
C VAL A 103 -7.03 4.37 -11.91
N ASP A 104 -7.41 5.56 -11.44
CA ASP A 104 -6.49 6.68 -11.27
C ASP A 104 -5.34 6.30 -10.32
N PRO A 105 -4.07 6.46 -10.74
CA PRO A 105 -2.90 6.17 -9.93
C PRO A 105 -2.89 6.82 -8.54
N VAL A 106 -3.61 7.93 -8.33
CA VAL A 106 -3.72 8.58 -7.01
C VAL A 106 -4.33 7.66 -5.94
N TYR A 107 -5.12 6.66 -6.34
CA TYR A 107 -5.68 5.67 -5.43
C TYR A 107 -4.72 4.52 -5.11
N LEU A 108 -3.62 4.34 -5.86
CA LEU A 108 -2.70 3.22 -5.69
C LEU A 108 -1.62 3.51 -4.65
N ASP A 109 -1.46 2.60 -3.71
CA ASP A 109 -0.47 2.67 -2.64
C ASP A 109 0.52 1.49 -2.71
N THR A 110 0.77 0.80 -1.60
CA THR A 110 1.88 -0.13 -1.44
C THR A 110 1.69 -1.38 -2.32
N PRO A 111 2.66 -1.71 -3.21
CA PRO A 111 2.58 -2.89 -4.05
C PRO A 111 3.18 -4.15 -3.40
N TYR A 112 2.55 -5.28 -3.66
CA TYR A 112 2.95 -6.62 -3.26
C TYR A 112 2.99 -7.54 -4.48
N TYR A 113 4.04 -8.34 -4.59
CA TYR A 113 4.02 -9.51 -5.48
C TYR A 113 3.20 -10.62 -4.83
N VAL A 114 2.31 -11.21 -5.61
CA VAL A 114 1.51 -12.37 -5.23
C VAL A 114 2.12 -13.61 -5.87
N TYR A 115 2.38 -14.62 -5.05
CA TYR A 115 2.89 -15.92 -5.50
C TYR A 115 1.89 -17.02 -5.12
N PRO A 116 1.77 -18.09 -5.92
CA PRO A 116 1.06 -19.29 -5.49
C PRO A 116 1.77 -19.91 -4.30
N ASP A 117 1.00 -20.41 -3.33
CA ASP A 117 1.53 -21.13 -2.16
C ASP A 117 1.33 -22.65 -2.34
N GLY A 118 2.35 -23.32 -2.86
CA GLY A 118 2.36 -24.76 -3.12
C GLY A 118 2.03 -25.15 -4.57
N ASP A 119 2.38 -26.39 -4.93
CA ASP A 119 2.33 -26.87 -6.32
C ASP A 119 0.90 -26.94 -6.87
N LEU A 120 -0.07 -27.34 -6.04
CA LEU A 120 -1.49 -27.41 -6.43
C LEU A 120 -2.10 -26.01 -6.68
N ALA A 121 -1.54 -24.97 -6.07
CA ALA A 121 -1.98 -23.59 -6.26
C ALA A 121 -1.46 -23.01 -7.59
N ALA A 122 -0.30 -23.46 -8.07
CA ALA A 122 0.37 -22.87 -9.23
C ALA A 122 -0.49 -22.90 -10.52
N GLU A 123 -1.20 -24.01 -10.77
CA GLU A 123 -2.07 -24.12 -11.95
C GLU A 123 -3.26 -23.18 -11.86
N THR A 124 -3.98 -23.18 -10.73
CA THR A 124 -5.15 -22.32 -10.51
C THR A 124 -4.75 -20.84 -10.56
N PHE A 125 -3.64 -20.49 -9.93
CA PHE A 125 -3.08 -19.14 -9.94
C PHE A 125 -2.78 -18.65 -11.36
N ARG A 126 -2.13 -19.50 -12.18
CA ARG A 126 -1.82 -19.19 -13.57
C ARG A 126 -3.09 -18.98 -14.40
N VAL A 127 -4.11 -19.83 -14.23
CA VAL A 127 -5.40 -19.70 -14.93
C VAL A 127 -6.07 -18.36 -14.61
N ILE A 128 -6.04 -17.92 -13.35
CA ILE A 128 -6.58 -16.61 -12.95
C ILE A 128 -5.82 -15.47 -13.65
N GLY A 129 -4.48 -15.51 -13.61
CA GLY A 129 -3.64 -14.49 -14.25
C GLY A 129 -3.83 -14.42 -15.76
N GLU A 130 -3.83 -15.58 -16.45
CA GLU A 130 -4.06 -15.66 -17.90
C GLU A 130 -5.45 -15.15 -18.26
N ALA A 131 -6.50 -15.48 -17.49
CA ALA A 131 -7.84 -14.98 -17.74
C ALA A 131 -7.93 -13.45 -17.64
N MET A 132 -7.24 -12.85 -16.67
CA MET A 132 -7.17 -11.40 -16.50
C MET A 132 -6.40 -10.73 -17.65
N GLU A 133 -5.27 -11.31 -18.05
CA GLU A 133 -4.45 -10.81 -19.16
C GLU A 133 -5.19 -10.88 -20.49
N HIS A 134 -5.82 -12.03 -20.81
CA HIS A 134 -6.62 -12.22 -22.02
C HIS A 134 -7.82 -11.28 -22.10
N LYS A 135 -8.39 -10.89 -20.96
CA LYS A 135 -9.48 -9.91 -20.91
C LYS A 135 -9.00 -8.47 -20.79
N SER A 136 -7.70 -8.25 -20.61
CA SER A 136 -7.10 -6.94 -20.33
C SER A 136 -7.76 -6.24 -19.14
N LYS A 137 -8.13 -7.02 -18.11
CA LYS A 137 -8.82 -6.52 -16.92
C LYS A 137 -7.95 -6.65 -15.68
N VAL A 138 -8.19 -5.76 -14.72
CA VAL A 138 -7.65 -5.84 -13.36
C VAL A 138 -8.77 -6.11 -12.36
N GLY A 139 -8.47 -6.83 -11.29
CA GLY A 139 -9.41 -7.22 -10.26
C GLY A 139 -9.40 -6.23 -9.10
N LEU A 140 -10.55 -5.64 -8.78
CA LEU A 140 -10.78 -4.89 -7.57
C LEU A 140 -11.41 -5.79 -6.51
N GLY A 141 -11.01 -5.59 -5.27
CA GLY A 141 -11.42 -6.47 -4.20
C GLY A 141 -11.02 -5.98 -2.83
N ARG A 142 -11.04 -6.90 -1.87
CA ARG A 142 -10.68 -6.64 -0.49
C ARG A 142 -9.70 -7.67 0.03
N VAL A 143 -8.74 -7.21 0.83
CA VAL A 143 -7.84 -8.09 1.59
C VAL A 143 -7.99 -7.79 3.07
N THR A 144 -7.94 -8.83 3.88
CA THR A 144 -7.78 -8.65 5.32
C THR A 144 -6.34 -8.85 5.73
N MET A 145 -5.75 -7.75 6.18
CA MET A 145 -4.38 -7.69 6.64
C MET A 145 -4.31 -6.89 7.94
N SER A 146 -3.60 -7.43 8.94
CA SER A 146 -3.42 -6.79 10.25
C SER A 146 -4.74 -6.40 10.95
N GLY A 147 -5.75 -7.28 10.86
CA GLY A 147 -7.04 -7.09 11.52
C GLY A 147 -7.92 -6.01 10.90
N ARG A 148 -7.61 -5.56 9.67
CA ARG A 148 -8.43 -4.60 8.92
C ARG A 148 -8.64 -5.09 7.51
N GLU A 149 -9.86 -4.93 7.03
CA GLU A 149 -10.20 -5.08 5.63
C GLU A 149 -9.75 -3.83 4.87
N ARG A 150 -9.11 -4.02 3.72
CA ARG A 150 -8.58 -2.94 2.89
C ARG A 150 -8.88 -3.21 1.42
N LEU A 151 -9.15 -2.15 0.67
CA LEU A 151 -9.34 -2.25 -0.78
C LEU A 151 -8.01 -2.61 -1.46
N VAL A 152 -8.09 -3.42 -2.50
CA VAL A 152 -6.94 -3.84 -3.30
C VAL A 152 -7.28 -3.86 -4.78
N LEU A 153 -6.23 -3.65 -5.57
CA LEU A 153 -6.21 -3.91 -7.01
C LEU A 153 -5.22 -5.03 -7.26
N VAL A 154 -5.65 -6.07 -7.97
CA VAL A 154 -4.83 -7.18 -8.42
C VAL A 154 -4.73 -7.14 -9.94
N GLU A 155 -3.53 -7.26 -10.47
CA GLU A 155 -3.28 -7.24 -11.91
C GLU A 155 -2.23 -8.28 -12.33
N PRO A 156 -2.34 -8.85 -13.55
CA PRO A 156 -1.37 -9.80 -14.06
C PRO A 156 -0.01 -9.15 -14.30
N ARG A 157 1.07 -9.87 -13.98
CA ARG A 157 2.45 -9.40 -14.15
C ARG A 157 3.38 -10.55 -14.54
N GLY A 158 3.52 -10.80 -15.84
CA GLY A 158 4.29 -11.94 -16.35
C GLY A 158 3.66 -13.24 -15.86
N SER A 159 4.45 -14.12 -15.24
CA SER A 159 3.94 -15.37 -14.63
C SER A 159 3.33 -15.19 -13.23
N GLY A 160 3.33 -13.96 -12.70
CA GLY A 160 2.84 -13.60 -11.38
C GLY A 160 1.61 -12.70 -11.40
N LEU A 161 1.18 -12.28 -10.21
CA LEU A 161 0.26 -11.14 -10.05
C LEU A 161 0.94 -10.06 -9.19
N VAL A 162 0.50 -8.82 -9.37
CA VAL A 162 0.79 -7.70 -8.47
C VAL A 162 -0.50 -7.31 -7.79
N MET A 163 -0.45 -7.14 -6.47
CA MET A 163 -1.52 -6.57 -5.67
C MET A 163 -1.07 -5.21 -5.15
N SER A 164 -1.81 -4.16 -5.47
CA SER A 164 -1.62 -2.83 -4.92
C SER A 164 -2.69 -2.54 -3.89
N MET A 165 -2.29 -2.01 -2.73
CA MET A 165 -3.26 -1.43 -1.79
C MET A 165 -3.97 -0.26 -2.45
N VAL A 166 -5.26 -0.12 -2.23
CA VAL A 166 -6.09 0.96 -2.78
C VAL A 166 -6.55 1.85 -1.63
N ARG A 167 -6.29 3.15 -1.76
CA ARG A 167 -6.77 4.18 -0.83
C ARG A 167 -8.29 4.28 -0.91
N SER A 168 -8.92 4.49 0.22
CA SER A 168 -10.36 4.82 0.26
C SER A 168 -10.61 6.22 -0.32
N ALA A 169 -11.85 6.47 -0.73
CA ALA A 169 -12.22 7.76 -1.34
C ALA A 169 -12.03 8.94 -0.37
N ASP A 170 -12.21 8.72 0.94
CA ASP A 170 -12.01 9.71 2.00
C ASP A 170 -10.52 10.00 2.28
N GLU A 171 -9.61 9.12 1.88
CA GLU A 171 -8.16 9.36 1.95
C GLU A 171 -7.66 10.23 0.78
N VAL A 172 -8.39 10.26 -0.34
CA VAL A 172 -8.00 11.01 -1.54
C VAL A 172 -8.64 12.40 -1.52
N ARG A 173 -7.80 13.43 -1.39
CA ARG A 173 -8.26 14.83 -1.43
C ARG A 173 -8.59 15.24 -2.87
N PRO A 174 -9.65 16.02 -3.09
CA PRO A 174 -9.93 16.59 -4.40
C PRO A 174 -8.80 17.53 -4.80
N ALA A 175 -8.48 17.54 -6.10
CA ALA A 175 -7.49 18.45 -6.63
C ALA A 175 -8.09 19.85 -6.81
N GLU A 176 -7.54 20.84 -6.11
CA GLU A 176 -7.97 22.24 -6.17
C GLU A 176 -6.91 23.09 -6.88
N PHE A 177 -6.87 23.01 -8.22
CA PHE A 177 -5.88 23.74 -9.03
C PHE A 177 -6.24 25.21 -9.29
N GLY A 178 -7.46 25.63 -8.93
CA GLY A 178 -8.02 26.91 -9.34
C GLY A 178 -8.42 26.93 -10.82
N PRO A 179 -9.05 28.02 -11.30
CA PRO A 179 -9.34 28.18 -12.72
C PRO A 179 -8.03 28.35 -13.51
N PRO A 180 -7.95 27.84 -14.75
CA PRO A 180 -6.83 28.15 -15.62
C PRO A 180 -6.73 29.67 -15.86
N PRO A 181 -5.53 30.20 -16.17
CA PRO A 181 -5.38 31.58 -16.62
C PRO A 181 -6.35 31.89 -17.76
N LYS A 182 -6.90 33.10 -17.78
CA LYS A 182 -7.86 33.53 -18.80
C LYS A 182 -7.21 33.90 -20.13
N ASP A 183 -5.91 34.21 -20.09
CA ASP A 183 -5.15 34.57 -21.28
C ASP A 183 -4.97 33.33 -22.16
N GLU A 184 -5.09 33.54 -23.48
CA GLU A 184 -4.86 32.49 -24.45
C GLU A 184 -3.39 32.07 -24.42
N ILE A 185 -3.13 30.75 -24.44
CA ILE A 185 -1.77 30.23 -24.42
C ILE A 185 -1.13 30.51 -25.77
N ASP A 186 0.07 31.12 -25.76
CA ASP A 186 0.85 31.37 -26.97
C ASP A 186 1.24 30.04 -27.66
N PRO A 187 0.74 29.77 -28.88
CA PRO A 187 1.04 28.53 -29.61
C PRO A 187 2.53 28.34 -29.89
N ASP A 188 3.30 29.42 -30.08
CA ASP A 188 4.74 29.34 -30.34
C ASP A 188 5.49 28.84 -29.10
N MET A 189 5.06 29.26 -27.91
CA MET A 189 5.60 28.77 -26.63
C MET A 189 5.30 27.29 -26.41
N VAL A 190 4.11 26.83 -26.80
CA VAL A 190 3.75 25.40 -26.74
C VAL A 190 4.64 24.60 -27.69
N ALA A 191 4.81 25.05 -28.94
CA ALA A 191 5.67 24.36 -29.92
C ALA A 191 7.14 24.25 -29.47
N ILE A 192 7.66 25.28 -28.79
CA ILE A 192 9.00 25.23 -28.18
C ILE A 192 9.04 24.16 -27.08
N ALA A 193 8.03 24.12 -26.20
CA ALA A 193 7.95 23.12 -25.14
C ALA A 193 7.86 21.69 -25.71
N GLU A 194 7.03 21.46 -26.73
CA GLU A 194 6.93 20.19 -27.47
C GLU A 194 8.29 19.76 -28.03
N THR A 195 9.02 20.66 -28.68
CA THR A 195 10.36 20.36 -29.22
C THR A 195 11.34 19.94 -28.11
N ILE A 196 11.27 20.55 -26.93
CA ILE A 196 12.11 20.18 -25.79
C ILE A 196 11.72 18.80 -25.25
N ILE A 197 10.42 18.51 -25.15
CA ILE A 197 9.88 17.22 -24.72
C ILE A 197 10.33 16.11 -25.67
N ASP A 198 10.18 16.30 -26.97
CA ASP A 198 10.59 15.31 -27.98
C ASP A 198 12.08 15.02 -27.90
N ARG A 199 12.91 16.06 -27.81
CA ARG A 199 14.38 15.90 -27.67
C ARG A 199 14.79 15.22 -26.37
N ARG A 200 13.98 15.27 -25.31
CA ARG A 200 14.25 14.66 -24.00
C ARG A 200 13.47 13.37 -23.74
N SER A 201 12.64 12.95 -24.68
CA SER A 201 11.85 11.73 -24.55
C SER A 201 12.71 10.49 -24.77
N GLY A 202 12.44 9.44 -24.02
CA GLY A 202 13.20 8.19 -24.05
C GLY A 202 12.58 7.13 -23.13
N PRO A 203 13.08 5.88 -23.15
CA PRO A 203 12.59 4.83 -22.28
C PRO A 203 12.87 5.15 -20.81
N PHE A 204 11.94 4.79 -19.91
CA PHE A 204 12.18 4.88 -18.48
C PHE A 204 13.13 3.75 -18.04
N GLU A 205 14.35 4.12 -17.66
CA GLU A 205 15.34 3.21 -17.09
C GLU A 205 15.55 3.53 -15.60
N PRO A 206 14.93 2.77 -14.67
CA PRO A 206 14.98 3.07 -13.23
C PRO A 206 16.39 3.21 -12.66
N THR A 207 17.38 2.56 -13.27
CA THR A 207 18.78 2.57 -12.84
C THR A 207 19.51 3.88 -13.14
N THR A 208 18.97 4.73 -14.00
CA THR A 208 19.59 6.01 -14.40
C THR A 208 19.25 7.17 -13.46
N PHE A 209 18.19 7.03 -12.67
CA PHE A 209 17.76 8.02 -11.69
C PHE A 209 18.19 7.57 -10.28
N HIS A 210 19.12 8.29 -9.69
CA HIS A 210 19.58 8.06 -8.32
C HIS A 210 19.08 9.17 -7.40
N ASP A 211 18.58 8.76 -6.24
CA ASP A 211 18.35 9.66 -5.11
C ASP A 211 19.71 10.24 -4.66
N ARG A 212 19.78 11.56 -4.48
CA ARG A 212 21.03 12.28 -4.13
C ARG A 212 21.00 12.79 -2.70
#